data_AF-A0A969ZLZ2-F1
#
_entry.id   AF-A0A969ZLZ2-F1
#
_cell.length_a   1.000
_cell.length_b   1.000
_cell.length_c   1.000
_cell.angle_alpha   90.00
_cell.angle_beta   90.00
_cell.angle_gamma   90.00
#
_symmetry.space_group_name_H-M   'P 1'
#
loop_
_entity.id
_entity.type
_entity.pdbx_description
1 polymer ?
#
loop_
_entity_poly.entity_id
_entity_poly.type
_entity_poly.pdbx_seq_one_letter_code
_entity_poly.pdbx_strand_id
1 'polypeptide(L)'
;MGGYVLKIFIIRKRGVINLFAIIIGLIIIFSLIRHYHYKAIATFLPKLPKTIVLDPGHGGIDPGAVSKSGLKEKDINLAITFYLKDYLEESGAKVILTRSRDEGLYSSSGSLSQKKTEDLKKRKEIIKKSDADLFVTIHLNSFPQAKYYGAQTFYSKDNESGKILAECIQEELIKTLDNENKRTILSKDDVYIIKGLDIPTALVECGFLSNPNEEKLLQKSTYQKKIAWAIYLGIQKYFTLYP
;
A
#
# COMPACT_ATOMS: atom_id res chain seq x y z
N MET A 1 30.39 46.98 71.49
CA MET A 1 29.40 47.56 70.55
C MET A 1 29.80 47.15 69.13
N GLY A 2 29.18 46.11 68.57
CA GLY A 2 29.46 45.64 67.22
C GLY A 2 28.52 46.32 66.22
N GLY A 3 29.06 47.18 65.35
CA GLY A 3 28.28 47.88 64.33
C GLY A 3 27.94 46.97 63.16
N TYR A 4 26.66 46.90 62.80
CA TYR A 4 26.21 46.23 61.57
C TYR A 4 26.57 47.10 60.35
N VAL A 5 27.31 46.53 59.40
CA VAL A 5 27.61 47.17 58.11
C VAL A 5 26.50 46.83 57.12
N LEU A 6 25.71 47.84 56.74
CA LEU A 6 24.68 47.70 55.71
C LEU A 6 25.36 47.66 54.32
N LYS A 7 25.33 46.51 53.63
CA LYS A 7 25.79 46.38 52.24
C LYS A 7 24.64 46.67 51.27
N ILE A 8 24.71 47.77 50.54
CA ILE A 8 23.77 48.12 49.48
C ILE A 8 24.29 47.55 48.15
N PHE A 9 23.50 46.70 47.51
CA PHE A 9 23.79 46.17 46.16
C PHE A 9 23.01 46.97 45.11
N ILE A 10 23.71 47.70 44.25
CA ILE A 10 23.10 48.45 43.15
C ILE A 10 23.10 47.55 41.90
N ILE A 11 21.93 47.01 41.54
CA ILE A 11 21.76 46.22 40.32
C ILE A 11 21.48 47.18 39.15
N ARG A 12 22.37 47.21 38.16
CA ARG A 12 22.16 48.02 36.94
C ARG A 12 20.98 47.47 36.14
N LYS A 13 20.04 48.33 35.75
CA LYS A 13 18.87 48.01 34.90
C LYS A 13 19.22 47.20 33.65
N ARG A 14 20.36 47.49 33.01
CA ARG A 14 20.89 46.73 31.86
C ARG A 14 21.25 45.28 32.21
N GLY A 15 21.77 45.03 33.42
CA GLY A 15 22.09 43.68 33.89
C GLY A 15 20.83 42.82 34.07
N VAL A 16 19.74 43.42 34.57
CA VAL A 16 18.43 42.74 34.68
C VAL A 16 17.88 42.40 33.29
N ILE A 17 17.92 43.35 32.35
CA ILE A 17 17.45 43.13 30.97
C ILE A 17 18.24 42.00 30.29
N ASN A 18 19.58 42.00 30.43
CA ASN A 18 20.42 40.95 29.86
C ASN A 18 20.12 39.57 30.48
N LEU A 19 19.86 39.50 31.78
CA LEU A 19 19.49 38.26 32.46
C LEU A 19 18.14 37.72 31.93
N PHE A 20 17.15 38.57 31.77
CA PHE A 20 15.86 38.18 31.17
C PHE A 20 16.02 37.68 29.73
N ALA A 21 16.83 38.35 28.90
CA ALA A 21 17.10 37.93 27.53
C ALA A 21 17.77 36.55 27.48
N ILE A 22 18.70 36.26 28.39
CA ILE A 22 19.35 34.94 28.50
C ILE A 22 18.33 33.88 28.89
N ILE A 23 17.47 34.14 29.88
CA ILE A 23 16.45 33.19 30.33
C ILE A 23 15.47 32.87 29.19
N ILE A 24 15.01 33.88 28.45
CA ILE A 24 14.12 33.68 27.29
C ILE A 24 14.83 32.84 26.21
N GLY A 25 16.10 33.13 25.92
CA GLY A 25 16.90 32.34 24.98
C GLY A 25 17.00 30.87 25.39
N LEU A 26 17.24 30.59 26.68
CA LEU A 26 17.31 29.21 27.20
C LEU A 26 15.96 28.48 27.10
N ILE A 27 14.84 29.17 27.38
CA ILE A 27 13.50 28.59 27.23
C ILE A 27 13.22 28.23 25.77
N ILE A 28 13.59 29.09 24.82
CA ILE A 28 13.43 28.84 23.39
C ILE A 28 14.28 27.64 22.97
N ILE A 29 15.57 27.60 23.35
CA ILE A 29 16.47 26.48 23.04
C ILE A 29 15.91 25.17 23.62
N PHE A 30 15.48 25.17 24.87
CA PHE A 30 14.89 23.99 25.51
C PHE A 30 13.62 23.52 24.80
N SER A 31 12.74 24.45 24.42
CA SER A 31 11.52 24.16 23.65
C SER A 31 11.84 23.55 22.28
N LEU A 32 12.85 24.09 21.58
CA LEU A 32 13.33 23.54 20.31
C LEU A 32 13.89 22.14 20.49
N ILE A 33 14.78 21.91 21.46
CA ILE A 33 15.33 20.59 21.77
C ILE A 33 14.20 19.60 22.04
N ARG A 34 13.20 19.99 22.87
CA ARG A 34 12.04 19.15 23.16
C ARG A 34 11.22 18.84 21.91
N HIS A 35 11.00 19.83 21.04
CA HIS A 35 10.27 19.64 19.78
C HIS A 35 10.98 18.64 18.84
N TYR A 36 12.29 18.80 18.65
CA TYR A 36 13.09 17.89 17.84
C TYR A 36 13.18 16.49 18.47
N HIS A 37 13.31 16.40 19.79
CA HIS A 37 13.33 15.12 20.51
C HIS A 37 11.99 14.39 20.42
N TYR A 38 10.85 15.09 20.55
CA TYR A 38 9.52 14.50 20.36
C TYR A 38 9.30 14.01 18.93
N LYS A 39 9.72 14.78 17.92
CA LYS A 39 9.68 14.33 16.52
C LYS A 39 10.54 13.08 16.31
N ALA A 40 11.76 13.08 16.82
CA ALA A 40 12.64 11.91 16.74
C ALA A 40 11.98 10.68 17.40
N ILE A 41 11.49 10.80 18.64
CA ILE A 41 10.79 9.70 19.32
C ILE A 41 9.55 9.25 18.56
N ALA A 42 8.72 10.16 18.03
CA ALA A 42 7.57 9.79 17.23
C ALA A 42 7.94 9.06 15.92
N THR A 43 9.12 9.37 15.35
CA THR A 43 9.70 8.61 14.23
C THR A 43 10.27 7.26 14.67
N PHE A 44 10.79 7.15 15.90
CA PHE A 44 11.41 5.94 16.45
C PHE A 44 10.44 5.01 17.19
N LEU A 45 9.25 5.48 17.58
CA LEU A 45 8.19 4.61 18.08
C LEU A 45 7.82 3.66 16.94
N PRO A 46 7.92 2.33 17.13
CA PRO A 46 7.50 1.41 16.11
C PRO A 46 6.00 1.66 15.86
N LYS A 47 5.65 2.21 14.70
CA LYS A 47 4.30 2.07 14.18
C LYS A 47 4.02 0.58 14.23
N LEU A 48 2.92 0.18 14.88
CA LEU A 48 2.53 -1.23 14.92
C LEU A 48 2.57 -1.78 13.48
N PRO A 49 3.11 -3.00 13.28
CA PRO A 49 3.25 -3.57 11.96
C PRO A 49 1.87 -3.65 11.30
N LYS A 50 1.70 -3.00 10.15
CA LYS A 50 0.45 -3.05 9.38
C LYS A 50 0.23 -4.46 8.86
N THR A 51 -0.99 -4.99 8.96
CA THR A 51 -1.38 -6.27 8.38
C THR A 51 -2.02 -6.03 7.03
N ILE A 52 -1.48 -6.63 5.97
CA ILE A 52 -1.93 -6.41 4.59
C ILE A 52 -2.29 -7.74 3.96
N VAL A 53 -3.48 -7.83 3.36
CA VAL A 53 -3.88 -9.03 2.61
C VAL A 53 -3.54 -8.89 1.12
N LEU A 54 -2.69 -9.81 0.69
CA LEU A 54 -2.27 -10.16 -0.67
C LEU A 54 -3.23 -11.10 -1.41
N ASP A 55 -3.93 -10.71 -2.47
CA ASP A 55 -4.63 -11.68 -3.33
C ASP A 55 -4.02 -11.77 -4.73
N PRO A 56 -3.27 -12.84 -5.04
CA PRO A 56 -2.97 -13.18 -6.42
C PRO A 56 -4.23 -13.75 -7.07
N GLY A 57 -4.86 -12.97 -7.96
CA GLY A 57 -6.09 -13.34 -8.65
C GLY A 57 -5.98 -14.69 -9.37
N HIS A 58 -7.13 -15.37 -9.53
CA HIS A 58 -7.25 -16.69 -10.16
C HIS A 58 -6.41 -17.78 -9.43
N GLY A 59 -6.17 -18.95 -10.05
CA GLY A 59 -5.38 -20.04 -9.47
C GLY A 59 -5.97 -21.44 -9.70
N GLY A 60 -5.11 -22.45 -9.74
CA GLY A 60 -5.50 -23.84 -9.99
C GLY A 60 -6.22 -23.99 -11.33
N ILE A 61 -7.46 -24.49 -11.30
CA ILE A 61 -8.31 -24.68 -12.49
C ILE A 61 -8.72 -23.37 -13.18
N ASP A 62 -8.60 -22.22 -12.52
CA ASP A 62 -8.92 -20.93 -13.12
C ASP A 62 -7.63 -20.26 -13.62
N PRO A 63 -7.34 -20.26 -14.93
CA PRO A 63 -6.13 -19.64 -15.47
C PRO A 63 -6.21 -18.10 -15.49
N GLY A 64 -7.41 -17.53 -15.32
CA GLY A 64 -7.69 -16.14 -15.70
C GLY A 64 -7.62 -15.96 -17.21
N ALA A 65 -7.22 -14.78 -17.67
CA ALA A 65 -6.91 -14.56 -19.07
C ALA A 65 -5.74 -15.44 -19.54
N VAL A 66 -5.83 -15.92 -20.77
CA VAL A 66 -4.75 -16.65 -21.44
C VAL A 66 -4.34 -15.86 -22.69
N SER A 67 -3.05 -15.56 -22.79
CA SER A 67 -2.49 -14.83 -23.92
C SER A 67 -2.46 -15.68 -25.20
N LYS A 68 -2.14 -15.05 -26.34
CA LYS A 68 -1.96 -15.78 -27.61
C LYS A 68 -0.80 -16.78 -27.57
N SER A 69 0.24 -16.51 -26.77
CA SER A 69 1.37 -17.44 -26.59
C SER A 69 1.14 -18.50 -25.51
N GLY A 70 -0.01 -18.47 -24.82
CA GLY A 70 -0.37 -19.43 -23.78
C GLY A 70 0.06 -19.02 -22.37
N LEU A 71 0.55 -17.80 -22.17
CA LEU A 71 0.79 -17.27 -20.83
C LEU A 71 -0.53 -17.14 -20.08
N LYS A 72 -0.55 -17.57 -18.82
CA LYS A 72 -1.74 -17.54 -17.97
C LYS A 72 -1.60 -16.41 -16.97
N GLU A 73 -2.67 -15.64 -16.82
CA GLU A 73 -2.75 -14.53 -15.87
C GLU A 73 -2.40 -14.98 -14.44
N LYS A 74 -2.94 -16.12 -13.99
CA LYS A 74 -2.72 -16.62 -12.62
C LYS A 74 -1.25 -16.77 -12.22
N ASP A 75 -0.37 -17.05 -13.18
CA ASP A 75 1.06 -17.30 -12.94
C ASP A 75 1.79 -15.96 -12.74
N ILE A 76 1.43 -14.95 -13.54
CA ILE A 76 1.97 -13.60 -13.46
C ILE A 76 1.44 -12.88 -12.20
N ASN A 77 0.15 -13.03 -11.89
CA ASN A 77 -0.45 -12.50 -10.66
C ASN A 77 0.27 -13.04 -9.42
N LEU A 78 0.56 -14.35 -9.40
CA LEU A 78 1.29 -14.97 -8.29
C LEU A 78 2.70 -14.39 -8.16
N ALA A 79 3.45 -14.28 -9.26
CA ALA A 79 4.80 -13.74 -9.25
C ALA A 79 4.87 -12.29 -8.78
N ILE A 80 4.00 -11.41 -9.30
CA ILE A 80 3.93 -10.00 -8.87
C ILE A 80 3.57 -9.92 -7.38
N THR A 81 2.62 -10.73 -6.92
CA THR A 81 2.20 -10.73 -5.51
C THR A 81 3.32 -11.15 -4.57
N PHE A 82 4.16 -12.12 -4.95
CA PHE A 82 5.32 -12.50 -4.15
C PHE A 82 6.35 -11.38 -4.05
N TYR A 83 6.69 -10.70 -5.16
CA TYR A 83 7.58 -9.55 -5.08
C TYR A 83 7.01 -8.42 -4.23
N LEU A 84 5.69 -8.16 -4.32
CA LEU A 84 5.03 -7.15 -3.50
C LEU A 84 5.04 -7.54 -2.01
N LYS A 85 4.80 -8.82 -1.70
CA LYS A 85 4.92 -9.37 -0.36
C LYS A 85 6.32 -9.12 0.21
N ASP A 86 7.37 -9.44 -0.54
CA ASP A 86 8.75 -9.27 -0.09
C ASP A 86 9.03 -7.80 0.26
N TYR A 87 8.66 -6.85 -0.60
CA TYR A 87 8.83 -5.41 -0.32
C TYR A 87 8.05 -4.94 0.92
N LEU A 88 6.84 -5.44 1.12
CA LEU A 88 6.02 -5.07 2.27
C LEU A 88 6.58 -5.66 3.58
N GLU A 89 7.00 -6.93 3.57
CA GLU A 89 7.61 -7.57 4.75
C GLU A 89 8.96 -6.97 5.10
N GLU A 90 9.79 -6.63 4.11
CA GLU A 90 11.04 -5.89 4.31
C GLU A 90 10.81 -4.51 4.96
N SER A 91 9.65 -3.89 4.71
CA SER A 91 9.23 -2.64 5.35
C SER A 91 8.58 -2.81 6.74
N GLY A 92 8.49 -4.05 7.24
CA GLY A 92 7.96 -4.38 8.56
C GLY A 92 6.47 -4.67 8.61
N ALA A 93 5.78 -4.78 7.46
CA ALA A 93 4.38 -5.19 7.41
C ALA A 93 4.23 -6.71 7.58
N LYS A 94 3.10 -7.14 8.15
CA LYS A 94 2.68 -8.55 8.13
C LYS A 94 1.84 -8.78 6.88
N VAL A 95 2.26 -9.69 6.00
CA VAL A 95 1.50 -10.01 4.78
C VAL A 95 0.79 -11.34 4.91
N ILE A 96 -0.50 -11.35 4.58
CA ILE A 96 -1.34 -12.56 4.50
C ILE A 96 -1.70 -12.78 3.05
N LEU A 97 -1.32 -13.92 2.48
CA LEU A 97 -1.71 -14.27 1.11
C LEU A 97 -3.01 -15.08 1.12
N THR A 98 -3.94 -14.78 0.20
CA THR A 98 -5.12 -15.63 -0.02
C THR A 98 -4.75 -16.98 -0.64
N ARG A 99 -3.68 -17.04 -1.44
CA ARG A 99 -3.02 -18.26 -1.90
C ARG A 99 -1.51 -18.04 -2.06
N SER A 100 -0.71 -19.09 -1.85
CA SER A 100 0.75 -19.06 -1.99
C SER A 100 1.28 -19.99 -3.10
N ARG A 101 0.40 -20.74 -3.76
CA ARG A 101 0.74 -21.71 -4.81
C ARG A 101 -0.26 -21.62 -5.96
N ASP A 102 -0.01 -22.38 -7.03
CA ASP A 102 -0.97 -22.57 -8.12
C ASP A 102 -2.08 -23.55 -7.71
N GLU A 103 -2.89 -23.13 -6.76
CA GLU A 103 -4.03 -23.87 -6.22
C GLU A 103 -5.23 -22.95 -6.07
N GLY A 104 -6.43 -23.53 -5.98
CA GLY A 104 -7.62 -22.79 -5.60
C GLY A 104 -8.21 -23.34 -4.31
N LEU A 105 -8.96 -22.50 -3.62
CA LEU A 105 -9.59 -22.76 -2.33
C LEU A 105 -10.96 -23.42 -2.51
N TYR A 106 -11.03 -24.54 -3.24
CA TYR A 106 -12.28 -25.28 -3.50
C TYR A 106 -12.15 -26.77 -3.21
N SER A 107 -13.30 -27.41 -3.00
CA SER A 107 -13.42 -28.85 -2.87
C SER A 107 -13.17 -29.59 -4.19
N SER A 108 -12.84 -30.88 -4.12
CA SER A 108 -12.60 -31.71 -5.32
C SER A 108 -13.87 -31.99 -6.13
N SER A 109 -15.04 -31.91 -5.49
CA SER A 109 -16.37 -32.11 -6.08
C SER A 109 -16.95 -30.84 -6.71
N GLY A 110 -18.00 -31.00 -7.53
CA GLY A 110 -18.76 -29.89 -8.10
C GLY A 110 -18.26 -29.41 -9.46
N SER A 111 -19.11 -28.64 -10.12
CA SER A 111 -18.82 -28.01 -11.42
C SER A 111 -17.76 -26.91 -11.32
N LEU A 112 -17.16 -26.55 -12.46
CA LEU A 112 -16.18 -25.46 -12.54
C LEU A 112 -16.71 -24.14 -11.95
N SER A 113 -17.98 -23.79 -12.22
CA SER A 113 -18.60 -22.55 -11.70
C SER A 113 -18.75 -22.58 -10.17
N GLN A 114 -19.17 -23.73 -9.61
CA GLN A 114 -19.28 -23.90 -8.16
C GLN A 114 -17.91 -23.77 -7.50
N LYS A 115 -16.86 -24.37 -8.07
CA LYS A 115 -15.48 -24.26 -7.58
C LYS A 115 -14.96 -22.82 -7.60
N LYS A 116 -15.20 -22.06 -8.67
CA LYS A 116 -14.83 -20.62 -8.72
C LYS A 116 -15.56 -19.80 -7.65
N THR A 117 -16.83 -20.11 -7.42
CA THR A 117 -17.63 -19.43 -6.40
C THR A 117 -17.15 -19.77 -4.99
N GLU A 118 -16.82 -21.04 -4.74
CA GLU A 118 -16.25 -21.51 -3.46
C GLU A 118 -14.91 -20.83 -3.19
N ASP A 119 -14.03 -20.77 -4.20
CA ASP A 119 -12.73 -20.09 -4.13
C ASP A 119 -12.87 -18.62 -3.70
N LEU A 120 -13.68 -17.85 -4.44
CA LEU A 120 -13.91 -16.43 -4.13
C LEU A 120 -14.49 -16.20 -2.73
N LYS A 121 -15.40 -17.08 -2.29
CA LYS A 121 -15.95 -17.02 -0.92
C LYS A 121 -14.87 -17.25 0.13
N LYS A 122 -14.03 -18.28 -0.03
CA LYS A 122 -12.95 -18.56 0.94
C LYS A 122 -11.89 -17.47 0.98
N ARG A 123 -11.53 -16.87 -0.16
CA ARG A 123 -10.63 -15.70 -0.20
C ARG A 123 -11.21 -14.54 0.59
N LYS A 124 -12.51 -14.27 0.40
CA LYS A 124 -13.21 -13.23 1.16
C LYS A 124 -13.28 -13.52 2.65
N GLU A 125 -13.43 -14.79 3.04
CA GLU A 125 -13.35 -15.20 4.44
C GLU A 125 -11.98 -14.97 5.05
N ILE A 126 -10.89 -15.24 4.31
CA ILE A 126 -9.52 -14.93 4.75
C ILE A 126 -9.41 -13.43 5.05
N ILE A 127 -9.84 -12.58 4.13
CA ILE A 127 -9.81 -11.11 4.28
C ILE A 127 -10.61 -10.66 5.51
N LYS A 128 -11.82 -11.21 5.73
CA LYS A 128 -12.67 -10.82 6.86
C LYS A 128 -12.16 -11.30 8.22
N LYS A 129 -11.35 -12.35 8.26
CA LYS A 129 -10.82 -12.95 9.49
C LYS A 129 -9.39 -12.50 9.82
N SER A 130 -8.77 -11.65 8.98
CA SER A 130 -7.35 -11.33 9.07
C SER A 130 -7.00 -10.11 9.91
N ASP A 131 -7.99 -9.34 10.38
CA ASP A 131 -7.79 -8.03 11.03
C ASP A 131 -6.86 -7.12 10.22
N ALA A 132 -7.00 -7.14 8.89
CA ALA A 132 -6.09 -6.45 7.99
C ALA A 132 -6.38 -4.96 7.94
N ASP A 133 -5.32 -4.14 7.90
CA ASP A 133 -5.39 -2.70 7.67
C ASP A 133 -5.74 -2.38 6.22
N LEU A 134 -5.50 -3.30 5.28
CA LEU A 134 -5.66 -3.08 3.84
C LEU A 134 -5.73 -4.39 3.05
N PHE A 135 -6.44 -4.37 1.93
CA PHE A 135 -6.51 -5.47 0.96
C PHE A 135 -6.14 -5.01 -0.47
N VAL A 136 -5.26 -5.76 -1.15
CA VAL A 136 -4.99 -5.60 -2.60
C VAL A 136 -5.16 -6.93 -3.32
N THR A 137 -5.89 -6.93 -4.43
CA THR A 137 -5.94 -8.05 -5.38
C THR A 137 -5.25 -7.69 -6.70
N ILE A 138 -4.40 -8.59 -7.17
CA ILE A 138 -3.52 -8.43 -8.34
C ILE A 138 -4.07 -9.25 -9.51
N HIS A 139 -4.27 -8.56 -10.64
CA HIS A 139 -4.87 -9.10 -11.86
C HIS A 139 -4.15 -8.60 -13.11
N LEU A 140 -4.45 -9.23 -14.25
CA LEU A 140 -4.11 -8.71 -15.58
C LEU A 140 -5.36 -8.52 -16.41
N ASN A 141 -5.38 -7.43 -17.16
CA ASN A 141 -6.48 -7.12 -18.03
C ASN A 141 -6.39 -7.93 -19.33
N SER A 142 -7.52 -8.10 -19.99
CA SER A 142 -7.57 -8.69 -21.33
C SER A 142 -8.84 -8.24 -22.04
N PHE A 143 -8.67 -7.58 -23.18
CA PHE A 143 -9.77 -7.23 -24.09
C PHE A 143 -9.60 -7.92 -25.45
N PRO A 144 -10.71 -8.14 -26.18
CA PRO A 144 -10.65 -8.71 -27.54
C PRO A 144 -9.73 -7.92 -28.48
N GLN A 145 -9.67 -6.60 -28.33
CA GLN A 145 -8.79 -5.73 -29.12
C GLN A 145 -7.39 -5.63 -28.49
N ALA A 146 -6.38 -6.05 -29.24
CA ALA A 146 -4.97 -6.08 -28.81
C ALA A 146 -4.29 -4.69 -28.69
N LYS A 147 -5.02 -3.60 -28.94
CA LYS A 147 -4.47 -2.23 -28.95
C LYS A 147 -4.43 -1.56 -27.57
N TYR A 148 -5.22 -2.06 -26.62
CA TYR A 148 -5.31 -1.45 -25.29
C TYR A 148 -4.08 -1.80 -24.46
N TYR A 149 -3.60 -0.85 -23.68
CA TYR A 149 -2.42 -1.01 -22.83
C TYR A 149 -2.56 -0.18 -21.55
N GLY A 150 -1.62 -0.35 -20.62
CA GLY A 150 -1.46 0.46 -19.41
C GLY A 150 -2.16 -0.14 -18.20
N ALA A 151 -1.48 -0.12 -17.05
CA ALA A 151 -2.03 -0.58 -15.79
C ALA A 151 -3.18 0.32 -15.30
N GLN A 152 -4.14 -0.29 -14.59
CA GLN A 152 -5.32 0.40 -14.08
C GLN A 152 -5.76 -0.16 -12.73
N THR A 153 -6.11 0.74 -11.81
CA THR A 153 -6.57 0.39 -10.47
C THR A 153 -8.07 0.65 -10.33
N PHE A 154 -8.74 -0.23 -9.58
CA PHE A 154 -10.17 -0.21 -9.34
C PHE A 154 -10.47 -0.28 -7.84
N TYR A 155 -11.65 0.19 -7.48
CA TYR A 155 -12.18 0.18 -6.11
C TYR A 155 -13.69 -0.11 -6.13
N SER A 156 -14.29 -0.40 -4.97
CA SER A 156 -15.75 -0.55 -4.83
C SER A 156 -16.37 0.78 -4.42
N LYS A 157 -17.55 1.17 -4.95
CA LYS A 157 -18.16 2.49 -4.64
C LYS A 157 -18.49 2.71 -3.17
N ASP A 158 -18.73 1.63 -2.43
CA ASP A 158 -18.99 1.63 -0.98
C ASP A 158 -17.71 1.73 -0.13
N ASN A 159 -16.53 1.84 -0.73
CA ASN A 159 -15.23 1.83 -0.05
C ASN A 159 -14.42 3.10 -0.37
N GLU A 160 -14.76 4.23 0.28
CA GLU A 160 -14.09 5.52 0.03
C GLU A 160 -12.59 5.47 0.38
N SER A 161 -12.22 4.72 1.42
CA SER A 161 -10.81 4.51 1.76
C SER A 161 -10.05 3.73 0.66
N GLY A 162 -10.70 2.78 0.00
CA GLY A 162 -10.16 2.07 -1.16
C GLY A 162 -10.05 2.91 -2.41
N LYS A 163 -10.92 3.90 -2.61
CA LYS A 163 -10.76 4.90 -3.67
C LYS A 163 -9.44 5.66 -3.50
N ILE A 164 -9.16 6.15 -2.30
CA ILE A 164 -7.92 6.89 -1.99
C ILE A 164 -6.69 5.99 -2.16
N LEU A 165 -6.76 4.74 -1.71
CA LEU A 165 -5.72 3.75 -1.95
C LEU A 165 -5.50 3.52 -3.45
N ALA A 166 -6.58 3.35 -4.21
CA ALA A 166 -6.52 3.14 -5.65
C ALA A 166 -5.87 4.33 -6.37
N GLU A 167 -6.16 5.57 -5.94
CA GLU A 167 -5.52 6.78 -6.45
C GLU A 167 -4.01 6.76 -6.19
N CYS A 168 -3.60 6.46 -4.95
CA CYS A 168 -2.18 6.37 -4.59
C CYS A 168 -1.43 5.32 -5.42
N ILE A 169 -2.03 4.14 -5.62
CA ILE A 169 -1.46 3.07 -6.44
C ILE A 169 -1.41 3.46 -7.92
N GLN A 170 -2.49 4.03 -8.46
CA GLN A 170 -2.56 4.41 -9.87
C GLN A 170 -1.51 5.46 -10.24
N GLU A 171 -1.30 6.45 -9.38
CA GLU A 171 -0.28 7.49 -9.59
C GLU A 171 1.13 6.90 -9.65
N GLU A 172 1.49 5.99 -8.75
CA GLU A 172 2.81 5.36 -8.74
C GLU A 172 2.96 4.34 -9.89
N LEU A 173 1.89 3.67 -10.32
CA LEU A 173 1.89 2.84 -11.53
C LEU A 173 2.22 3.67 -12.78
N ILE A 174 1.57 4.82 -12.96
CA ILE A 174 1.85 5.73 -14.09
C ILE A 174 3.30 6.21 -14.00
N LYS A 175 3.71 6.77 -12.86
CA LYS A 175 5.04 7.35 -12.67
C LYS A 175 6.17 6.34 -12.86
N THR A 176 5.96 5.11 -12.40
CA THR A 176 7.01 4.09 -12.36
C THR A 176 7.05 3.29 -13.66
N LEU A 177 5.89 2.90 -14.20
CA LEU A 177 5.82 1.96 -15.33
C LEU A 177 5.81 2.68 -16.68
N ASP A 178 4.93 3.66 -16.84
CA ASP A 178 4.66 4.36 -18.10
C ASP A 178 4.00 5.72 -17.85
N ASN A 179 4.77 6.80 -18.00
CA ASN A 179 4.30 8.18 -17.83
C ASN A 179 3.27 8.60 -18.91
N GLU A 180 3.17 7.85 -20.01
CA GLU A 180 2.19 8.10 -21.06
C GLU A 180 0.84 7.43 -20.78
N ASN A 181 0.77 6.51 -19.81
CA ASN A 181 -0.46 5.86 -19.40
C ASN A 181 -1.50 6.90 -18.93
N LYS A 182 -2.64 6.98 -19.63
CA LYS A 182 -3.74 7.92 -19.36
C LYS A 182 -4.90 7.30 -18.56
N ARG A 183 -4.76 6.07 -18.09
CA ARG A 183 -5.83 5.41 -17.33
C ARG A 183 -5.98 6.05 -15.96
N THR A 184 -7.23 6.30 -15.60
CA THR A 184 -7.63 6.75 -14.27
C THR A 184 -8.22 5.59 -13.48
N ILE A 185 -8.31 5.77 -12.17
CA ILE A 185 -9.08 4.84 -11.34
C ILE A 185 -10.54 4.78 -11.79
N LEU A 186 -11.17 3.61 -11.63
CA LEU A 186 -12.60 3.41 -11.89
C LEU A 186 -13.21 2.56 -10.78
N SER A 187 -14.51 2.75 -10.51
CA SER A 187 -15.23 1.85 -9.60
C SER A 187 -15.69 0.58 -10.33
N LYS A 188 -15.66 -0.56 -9.63
CA LYS A 188 -16.20 -1.87 -10.05
C LYS A 188 -17.05 -2.46 -8.92
N ASP A 189 -18.37 -2.48 -9.09
CA ASP A 189 -19.33 -2.96 -8.06
C ASP A 189 -19.83 -4.40 -8.31
N ASP A 190 -19.40 -4.99 -9.43
CA ASP A 190 -19.70 -6.33 -9.91
C ASP A 190 -18.63 -7.36 -9.52
N VAL A 191 -17.48 -6.91 -9.01
CA VAL A 191 -16.39 -7.79 -8.56
C VAL A 191 -16.60 -8.21 -7.11
N TYR A 192 -16.97 -9.48 -6.92
CA TYR A 192 -17.34 -10.03 -5.61
C TYR A 192 -16.29 -9.84 -4.51
N ILE A 193 -14.99 -10.00 -4.83
CA ILE A 193 -13.93 -10.05 -3.83
C ILE A 193 -13.67 -8.68 -3.18
N ILE A 194 -13.90 -7.58 -3.89
CA ILE A 194 -13.65 -6.21 -3.39
C ILE A 194 -14.88 -5.53 -2.78
N LYS A 195 -16.07 -6.09 -2.98
CA LYS A 195 -17.35 -5.49 -2.56
C LYS A 195 -17.64 -5.71 -1.06
N GLY A 196 -18.19 -4.72 -0.35
CA GLY A 196 -18.66 -4.89 1.03
C GLY A 196 -17.56 -5.34 2.00
N LEU A 197 -16.38 -4.75 1.84
CA LEU A 197 -15.26 -4.83 2.77
C LEU A 197 -15.13 -3.46 3.47
N ASP A 198 -14.93 -3.48 4.78
CA ASP A 198 -14.84 -2.25 5.60
C ASP A 198 -13.41 -1.70 5.66
N ILE A 199 -12.46 -2.37 5.00
CA ILE A 199 -11.04 -2.01 4.96
C ILE A 199 -10.68 -1.40 3.61
N PRO A 200 -9.68 -0.50 3.53
CA PRO A 200 -9.16 0.02 2.26
C PRO A 200 -8.87 -1.11 1.29
N THR A 201 -9.52 -1.09 0.12
CA THR A 201 -9.45 -2.18 -0.86
C THR A 201 -9.16 -1.67 -2.26
N ALA A 202 -8.20 -2.28 -2.94
CA ALA A 202 -7.89 -2.00 -4.34
C ALA A 202 -7.77 -3.29 -5.18
N LEU A 203 -8.27 -3.24 -6.42
CA LEU A 203 -7.98 -4.23 -7.46
C LEU A 203 -7.07 -3.61 -8.49
N VAL A 204 -5.92 -4.22 -8.74
CA VAL A 204 -4.92 -3.70 -9.67
C VAL A 204 -4.86 -4.60 -10.91
N GLU A 205 -5.24 -4.06 -12.07
CA GLU A 205 -4.99 -4.66 -13.37
C GLU A 205 -3.61 -4.18 -13.85
N CYS A 206 -2.58 -5.02 -13.80
CA CYS A 206 -1.19 -4.58 -13.98
C CYS A 206 -0.74 -4.35 -15.44
N GLY A 207 -1.65 -4.57 -16.41
CA GLY A 207 -1.39 -4.46 -17.85
C GLY A 207 -2.31 -5.38 -18.65
N PHE A 208 -2.25 -5.32 -19.97
CA PHE A 208 -3.11 -6.07 -20.89
C PHE A 208 -2.39 -7.29 -21.46
N LEU A 209 -2.78 -8.47 -21.01
CA LEU A 209 -2.25 -9.74 -21.52
C LEU A 209 -2.63 -9.98 -22.99
N SER A 210 -3.69 -9.34 -23.49
CA SER A 210 -4.10 -9.40 -24.89
C SER A 210 -3.29 -8.48 -25.82
N ASN A 211 -2.47 -7.58 -25.28
CA ASN A 211 -1.58 -6.71 -26.04
C ASN A 211 -0.20 -7.35 -26.21
N PRO A 212 0.27 -7.64 -27.44
CA PRO A 212 1.54 -8.34 -27.66
C PRO A 212 2.78 -7.63 -27.12
N ASN A 213 2.76 -6.30 -27.00
CA ASN A 213 3.88 -5.54 -26.43
C ASN A 213 3.87 -5.63 -24.91
N GLU A 214 2.71 -5.50 -24.28
CA GLU A 214 2.60 -5.67 -22.82
C GLU A 214 2.82 -7.12 -22.40
N GLU A 215 2.31 -8.10 -23.15
CA GLU A 215 2.56 -9.52 -22.93
C GLU A 215 4.07 -9.83 -22.79
N LYS A 216 4.89 -9.32 -23.72
CA LYS A 216 6.35 -9.47 -23.67
C LYS A 216 7.00 -8.81 -22.46
N LEU A 217 6.41 -7.73 -21.94
CA LEU A 217 6.90 -7.07 -20.72
C LEU A 217 6.46 -7.85 -19.48
N LEU A 218 5.19 -8.22 -19.40
CA LEU A 218 4.57 -8.95 -18.30
C LEU A 218 5.21 -10.33 -18.06
N GLN A 219 5.81 -10.94 -19.09
CA GLN A 219 6.60 -12.17 -18.94
C GLN A 219 7.95 -11.95 -18.22
N LYS A 220 8.50 -10.73 -18.24
CA LYS A 220 9.82 -10.44 -17.67
C LYS A 220 9.74 -10.24 -16.17
N SER A 221 10.52 -11.02 -15.42
CA SER A 221 10.62 -10.87 -13.97
C SER A 221 11.05 -9.45 -13.52
N THR A 222 11.88 -8.77 -14.31
CA THR A 222 12.28 -7.38 -14.04
C THR A 222 11.11 -6.40 -14.11
N TYR A 223 10.18 -6.60 -15.05
CA TYR A 223 8.98 -5.79 -15.15
C TYR A 223 7.95 -6.14 -14.06
N GLN A 224 7.79 -7.43 -13.74
CA GLN A 224 6.95 -7.88 -12.61
C GLN A 224 7.41 -7.28 -11.27
N LYS A 225 8.73 -7.26 -11.00
CA LYS A 225 9.30 -6.56 -9.84
C LYS A 225 9.02 -5.06 -9.86
N LYS A 226 9.11 -4.44 -11.04
CA LYS A 226 8.82 -3.01 -11.22
C LYS A 226 7.35 -2.68 -10.94
N ILE A 227 6.42 -3.55 -11.36
CA ILE A 227 4.99 -3.45 -11.02
C ILE A 227 4.79 -3.55 -9.52
N ALA A 228 5.34 -4.60 -8.90
CA ALA A 228 5.25 -4.80 -7.45
C ALA A 228 5.81 -3.60 -6.67
N TRP A 229 6.93 -3.02 -7.13
CA TRP A 229 7.52 -1.83 -6.55
C TRP A 229 6.60 -0.60 -6.65
N ALA A 230 5.96 -0.38 -7.80
CA ALA A 230 5.01 0.71 -7.98
C ALA A 230 3.81 0.58 -7.03
N ILE A 231 3.27 -0.63 -6.87
CA ILE A 231 2.16 -0.90 -5.94
C ILE A 231 2.61 -0.68 -4.49
N TYR A 232 3.81 -1.16 -4.13
CA TYR A 232 4.42 -0.91 -2.82
C TYR A 232 4.51 0.59 -2.52
N LEU A 233 5.05 1.40 -3.46
CA LEU A 233 5.12 2.85 -3.30
C LEU A 233 3.73 3.49 -3.10
N GLY A 234 2.72 3.03 -3.84
CA GLY A 234 1.34 3.48 -3.68
C GLY A 234 0.77 3.17 -2.28
N ILE A 235 1.03 1.97 -1.76
CA ILE A 235 0.62 1.57 -0.40
C ILE A 235 1.36 2.41 0.66
N GLN A 236 2.66 2.64 0.50
CA GLN A 236 3.43 3.50 1.43
C GLN A 236 2.93 4.95 1.40
N LYS A 237 2.58 5.46 0.22
CA LYS A 237 1.97 6.78 0.06
C LYS A 237 0.62 6.85 0.79
N TYR A 238 -0.22 5.83 0.66
CA TYR A 238 -1.48 5.74 1.40
C TYR A 238 -1.27 5.81 2.92
N PHE A 239 -0.39 4.99 3.49
CA PHE A 239 -0.09 5.01 4.93
C PHE A 239 0.64 6.27 5.41
N THR A 240 1.24 7.04 4.51
CA THR A 240 1.81 8.35 4.85
C THR A 240 0.72 9.40 5.00
N LEU A 241 -0.30 9.35 4.16
CA LEU A 241 -1.46 10.25 4.21
C LEU A 241 -2.45 9.87 5.32
N TYR A 242 -2.55 8.56 5.63
CA TYR A 242 -3.49 7.98 6.60
C TYR A 242 -2.73 7.00 7.53
N PRO A 243 -1.99 7.52 8.52
CA PRO A 243 -1.08 6.73 9.37
C PRO A 243 -1.78 5.72 10.30
#